data_AF-A0A645EKR4-F1
#
_entry.id   AF-A0A645EKR4-F1
#
_cell.length_a   1.000
_cell.length_b   1.000
_cell.length_c   1.000
_cell.angle_alpha   90.00
_cell.angle_beta   90.00
_cell.angle_gamma   90.00
#
_symmetry.space_group_name_H-M   'P 1'
#
loop_
_entity.id
_entity.type
_entity.pdbx_description
1 polymer ?
#
loop_
_entity_poly.entity_id
_entity_poly.type
_entity_poly.pdbx_seq_one_letter_code
_entity_poly.pdbx_strand_id
1 'polypeptide(L)'
;MTTTLTLPDGFTAKALDAAASALDAVAAGLPFQVDDLIAGAMALEWMTTNTTQPAQTYDLLHRVRVLVNGRGFARTGEGRAEAGRLVAMVRALRAEH
;
A
#
# COMPACT_ATOMS: atom_id res chain seq x y z
N MET A 1 -8.33 -21.48 -22.55
CA MET A 1 -7.43 -21.64 -21.40
C MET A 1 -7.34 -20.29 -20.70
N THR A 2 -7.96 -20.15 -19.54
CA THR A 2 -7.82 -18.96 -18.71
C THR A 2 -6.57 -19.18 -17.86
N THR A 3 -5.47 -18.51 -18.18
CA THR A 3 -4.29 -18.50 -17.32
C THR A 3 -4.66 -17.73 -16.07
N THR A 4 -4.86 -18.43 -14.95
CA THR A 4 -4.91 -17.81 -13.64
C THR A 4 -3.52 -17.23 -13.38
N LEU A 5 -3.36 -15.92 -13.59
CA LEU A 5 -2.13 -15.22 -13.26
C LEU A 5 -1.98 -15.24 -11.73
N THR A 6 -1.18 -16.17 -11.22
CA THR A 6 -0.74 -16.15 -9.83
C THR A 6 0.44 -15.20 -9.71
N LEU A 7 0.42 -14.32 -8.72
CA LEU A 7 1.57 -13.48 -8.41
C LEU A 7 2.79 -14.34 -8.05
N PRO A 8 4.02 -13.85 -8.31
CA PRO A 8 5.23 -14.54 -7.85
C PRO A 8 5.21 -14.77 -6.34
N ASP A 9 5.78 -15.89 -5.90
CA ASP A 9 5.85 -16.22 -4.47
C ASP A 9 6.49 -15.10 -3.64
N GLY A 10 5.84 -14.74 -2.55
CA GLY A 10 6.28 -13.68 -1.64
C GLY A 10 6.20 -12.26 -2.22
N PHE A 11 5.58 -12.07 -3.41
CA PHE A 11 5.37 -10.74 -3.98
C PHE A 11 4.56 -9.85 -3.01
N THR A 12 3.41 -10.34 -2.53
CA THR A 12 2.52 -9.58 -1.64
C THR A 12 3.27 -9.09 -0.40
N ALA A 13 3.99 -9.98 0.28
CA ALA A 13 4.80 -9.65 1.44
C ALA A 13 5.83 -8.55 1.14
N LYS A 14 6.64 -8.71 0.09
CA LYS A 14 7.67 -7.73 -0.29
C LYS A 14 7.08 -6.39 -0.71
N ALA A 15 5.96 -6.41 -1.42
CA ALA A 15 5.27 -5.21 -1.87
C ALA A 15 4.67 -4.42 -0.69
N LEU A 16 4.11 -5.11 0.31
CA LEU A 16 3.64 -4.48 1.54
C LEU A 16 4.80 -3.90 2.37
N ASP A 17 5.94 -4.60 2.44
CA ASP A 17 7.16 -4.08 3.10
C ASP A 17 7.67 -2.79 2.41
N ALA A 18 7.74 -2.80 1.08
CA ALA A 18 8.14 -1.62 0.29
C ALA A 18 7.17 -0.44 0.51
N ALA A 19 5.87 -0.70 0.45
CA ALA A 19 4.85 0.32 0.69
C ALA A 19 4.93 0.90 2.09
N ALA A 20 5.14 0.08 3.12
CA ALA A 20 5.32 0.55 4.49
C ALA A 20 6.54 1.48 4.61
N SER A 21 7.67 1.13 3.98
CA SER A 21 8.86 1.96 3.93
C SER A 21 8.60 3.32 3.24
N ALA A 22 7.91 3.32 2.10
CA ALA A 22 7.56 4.54 1.39
C ALA A 22 6.58 5.41 2.19
N LEU A 23 5.58 4.81 2.85
CA LEU A 23 4.64 5.52 3.71
C LEU A 23 5.32 6.12 4.95
N ASP A 24 6.30 5.44 5.55
CA ASP A 24 7.13 6.00 6.64
C ASP A 24 7.89 7.24 6.16
N ALA A 25 8.51 7.16 4.98
CA ALA A 25 9.20 8.30 4.39
C ALA A 25 8.24 9.48 4.12
N VAL A 26 7.03 9.22 3.60
CA VAL A 26 6.00 10.26 3.45
C VAL A 26 5.64 10.86 4.81
N ALA A 27 5.36 10.05 5.82
CA ALA A 27 4.99 10.52 7.15
C ALA A 27 6.07 11.39 7.79
N ALA A 28 7.35 11.03 7.58
CA ALA A 28 8.51 11.80 8.04
C ALA A 28 8.82 13.04 7.17
N GLY A 29 8.12 13.23 6.05
CA GLY A 29 8.40 14.32 5.10
C GLY A 29 9.71 14.14 4.32
N LEU A 30 10.17 12.90 4.18
CA LEU A 30 11.39 12.52 3.48
C LEU A 30 11.12 12.18 2.01
N PRO A 31 12.16 12.16 1.15
CA PRO A 31 12.06 11.59 -0.18
C PRO A 31 11.60 10.13 -0.12
N PHE A 32 10.70 9.75 -1.02
CA PHE A 32 10.12 8.40 -1.09
C PHE A 32 10.01 7.94 -2.55
N GLN A 33 10.04 6.63 -2.76
CA GLN A 33 9.82 6.03 -4.08
C GLN A 33 8.33 5.81 -4.30
N VAL A 34 7.81 6.36 -5.41
CA VAL A 34 6.40 6.15 -5.76
C VAL A 34 6.16 4.71 -6.21
N ASP A 35 7.17 4.07 -6.82
CA ASP A 35 7.08 2.68 -7.27
C ASP A 35 6.83 1.71 -6.11
N ASP A 36 7.35 2.00 -4.91
CA ASP A 36 7.08 1.22 -3.70
C ASP A 36 5.62 1.34 -3.24
N LEU A 37 5.02 2.54 -3.38
CA LEU A 37 3.58 2.73 -3.13
C LEU A 37 2.73 2.05 -4.20
N ILE A 38 3.18 2.04 -5.46
CA ILE A 38 2.51 1.34 -6.56
C ILE A 38 2.54 -0.17 -6.30
N ALA A 39 3.68 -0.73 -5.91
CA ALA A 39 3.80 -2.14 -5.55
C ALA A 39 2.81 -2.50 -4.43
N GLY A 40 2.75 -1.69 -3.36
CA GLY A 40 1.75 -1.84 -2.30
C GLY A 40 0.31 -1.80 -2.80
N ALA A 41 -0.02 -0.84 -3.66
CA ALA A 41 -1.36 -0.74 -4.24
C ALA A 41 -1.70 -1.97 -5.10
N MET A 42 -0.76 -2.52 -5.85
CA MET A 42 -0.96 -3.76 -6.61
C MET A 42 -1.20 -4.96 -5.69
N ALA A 43 -0.44 -5.06 -4.60
CA ALA A 43 -0.64 -6.12 -3.60
C ALA A 43 -2.03 -6.01 -2.95
N LEU A 44 -2.43 -4.81 -2.53
CA LEU A 44 -3.75 -4.55 -1.96
C LEU A 44 -4.87 -4.87 -2.96
N GLU A 45 -4.74 -4.48 -4.23
CA GLU A 45 -5.68 -4.81 -5.29
C GLU A 45 -5.84 -6.32 -5.47
N TRP A 46 -4.73 -7.07 -5.53
CA TRP A 46 -4.79 -8.53 -5.55
C TRP A 46 -5.52 -9.10 -4.33
N MET A 47 -5.20 -8.58 -3.15
CA MET A 47 -5.80 -9.02 -1.90
C MET A 47 -7.31 -8.75 -1.84
N THR A 48 -7.83 -7.66 -2.42
CA THR A 48 -9.29 -7.40 -2.45
C THR A 48 -10.09 -8.55 -3.09
N THR A 49 -9.46 -9.34 -3.95
CA THR A 49 -10.09 -10.50 -4.61
C THR A 49 -9.79 -11.84 -3.93
N ASN A 50 -8.92 -11.85 -2.91
CA ASN A 50 -8.37 -13.07 -2.29
C ASN A 50 -8.34 -13.03 -0.74
N THR A 51 -9.13 -12.17 -0.11
CA THR A 51 -9.17 -11.99 1.35
C THR A 51 -10.60 -12.14 1.92
N THR A 52 -10.69 -12.42 3.21
CA THR A 52 -11.95 -12.49 3.96
C THR A 52 -12.50 -11.10 4.33
N GLN A 53 -11.72 -10.04 4.16
CA GLN A 53 -12.09 -8.65 4.50
C GLN A 53 -12.00 -7.68 3.30
N PRO A 54 -12.68 -7.95 2.18
CA PRO A 54 -12.47 -7.23 0.92
C PRO A 54 -12.79 -5.72 1.01
N ALA A 55 -13.79 -5.32 1.81
CA ALA A 55 -14.15 -3.92 1.98
C ALA A 55 -13.06 -3.09 2.68
N GLN A 56 -12.44 -3.66 3.73
CA GLN A 56 -11.35 -3.01 4.45
C GLN A 56 -10.09 -2.91 3.58
N THR A 57 -9.76 -3.97 2.84
CA THR A 57 -8.65 -3.95 1.89
C THR A 57 -8.87 -2.94 0.77
N TYR A 58 -10.12 -2.78 0.29
CA TYR A 58 -10.47 -1.81 -0.73
C TYR A 58 -10.37 -0.35 -0.21
N ASP A 59 -10.81 -0.07 1.01
CA ASP A 59 -10.60 1.24 1.65
C ASP A 59 -9.10 1.58 1.73
N LEU A 60 -8.29 0.63 2.21
CA LEU A 60 -6.85 0.79 2.32
C LEU A 60 -6.20 1.04 0.94
N LEU A 61 -6.57 0.24 -0.08
CA LEU A 61 -6.15 0.45 -1.47
C LEU A 61 -6.46 1.86 -1.96
N HIS A 62 -7.69 2.32 -1.73
CA HIS A 62 -8.12 3.64 -2.19
C HIS A 62 -7.28 4.75 -1.55
N ARG A 63 -7.03 4.67 -0.24
CA ARG A 63 -6.23 5.66 0.50
C ARG A 63 -4.77 5.65 0.09
N VAL A 64 -4.17 4.49 -0.17
CA VAL A 64 -2.81 4.38 -0.74
C VAL A 64 -2.76 4.99 -2.14
N ARG A 65 -3.76 4.74 -3.00
CA ARG A 65 -3.84 5.32 -4.36
C ARG A 65 -3.91 6.85 -4.34
N VAL A 66 -4.50 7.47 -3.32
CA VAL A 66 -4.47 8.94 -3.16
C VAL A 66 -3.03 9.45 -3.02
N LEU A 67 -2.17 8.75 -2.28
CA LEU A 67 -0.75 9.13 -2.12
C LEU A 67 0.08 8.83 -3.37
N VAL A 68 -0.22 7.74 -4.09
CA VAL A 68 0.42 7.41 -5.39
C VAL A 68 0.18 8.54 -6.40
N ASN A 69 -1.08 8.94 -6.57
CA ASN A 69 -1.48 9.90 -7.60
C ASN A 69 -1.29 11.37 -7.16
N GLY A 70 -1.30 11.62 -5.86
CA GLY A 70 -1.30 12.95 -5.26
C GLY A 70 0.03 13.34 -4.62
N ARG A 71 1.10 13.48 -5.41
CA ARG A 71 2.41 13.95 -4.88
C ARG A 71 2.34 15.29 -4.13
N GLY A 72 1.42 16.18 -4.54
CA GLY A 72 1.15 17.42 -3.82
C GLY A 72 0.51 17.18 -2.45
N PHE A 73 -0.47 16.27 -2.38
CA PHE A 73 -1.13 15.87 -1.14
C PHE A 73 -0.16 15.20 -0.16
N ALA A 74 0.71 14.30 -0.63
CA ALA A 74 1.73 13.65 0.21
C ALA A 74 2.68 14.64 0.92
N ARG A 75 2.80 15.88 0.44
CA ARG A 75 3.63 16.92 1.06
C ARG A 75 2.92 17.76 2.11
N THR A 76 1.58 17.72 2.18
CA THR A 76 0.79 18.48 3.16
C THR A 76 0.82 17.80 4.53
N GLY A 77 0.50 18.56 5.60
CA GLY A 77 0.40 17.99 6.95
C GLY A 77 -0.64 16.85 7.04
N GLU A 78 -1.77 17.01 6.34
CA GLU A 78 -2.82 15.99 6.26
C GLU A 78 -2.34 14.71 5.57
N GLY A 79 -1.63 14.84 4.44
CA GLY A 79 -1.09 13.69 3.71
C GLY A 79 -0.03 12.93 4.52
N ARG A 80 0.82 13.64 5.28
CA ARG A 80 1.80 13.00 6.18
C ARG A 80 1.14 12.28 7.34
N ALA A 81 0.15 12.93 7.98
CA ALA A 81 -0.62 12.31 9.06
C ALA A 81 -1.38 11.06 8.57
N GLU A 82 -1.92 11.14 7.35
CA GLU A 82 -2.58 10.02 6.70
C GLU A 82 -1.62 8.88 6.39
N ALA A 83 -0.44 9.18 5.82
CA ALA A 83 0.60 8.17 5.60
C ALA A 83 0.97 7.45 6.90
N GLY A 84 1.12 8.16 8.02
CA GLY A 84 1.41 7.56 9.33
C GLY A 84 0.33 6.57 9.79
N ARG A 85 -0.96 6.84 9.54
CA ARG A 85 -2.05 5.89 9.81
C ARG A 85 -1.97 4.67 8.90
N LEU A 86 -1.71 4.90 7.61
CA LEU A 86 -1.64 3.84 6.61
C LEU A 86 -0.46 2.88 6.85
N VAL A 87 0.70 3.37 7.30
CA VAL A 87 1.86 2.52 7.67
C VAL A 87 1.43 1.44 8.64
N ALA A 88 0.74 1.81 9.73
CA ALA A 88 0.35 0.87 10.77
C ALA A 88 -0.60 -0.22 10.22
N MET A 89 -1.55 0.19 9.37
CA MET A 89 -2.49 -0.73 8.73
C MET A 89 -1.78 -1.69 7.76
N VAL A 90 -0.87 -1.18 6.93
CA VAL A 90 -0.07 -1.98 5.99
C VAL A 90 0.82 -2.97 6.73
N ARG A 91 1.44 -2.57 7.84
CA ARG A 91 2.26 -3.45 8.68
C ARG A 91 1.45 -4.55 9.36
N ALA A 92 0.25 -4.23 9.85
CA ALA A 92 -0.65 -5.23 10.42
C ALA A 92 -1.01 -6.29 9.37
N LEU A 93 -1.39 -5.83 8.17
CA LEU A 93 -1.70 -6.71 7.05
C LEU A 93 -0.48 -7.55 6.63
N ARG A 94 0.71 -6.96 6.61
CA ARG A 94 1.96 -7.65 6.30
C ARG A 94 2.27 -8.78 7.29
N ALA A 95 1.92 -8.64 8.57
CA ALA A 95 2.15 -9.68 9.56
C ALA A 95 1.26 -10.91 9.36
N GLU A 96 0.17 -10.78 8.58
CA GLU A 96 -0.76 -11.86 8.24
C GLU A 96 -0.36 -12.62 6.95
N HIS A 97 0.64 -12.13 6.20
CA HIS A 97 1.07 -12.62 4.89
C HIS A 97 2.58 -12.89 4.81
#